data_AF-A0A6C0IXN2-F1
#
_entry.id   AF-A0A6C0IXN2-F1
#
_cell.length_a   1.000
_cell.length_b   1.000
_cell.length_c   1.000
_cell.angle_alpha   90.00
_cell.angle_beta   90.00
_cell.angle_gamma   90.00
#
_symmetry.space_group_name_H-M   'P 1'
#
loop_
_entity.id
_entity.type
_entity.pdbx_description
1 polymer ?
#
loop_
_entity_poly.entity_id
_entity_poly.type
_entity_poly.pdbx_seq_one_letter_code
_entity_poly.pdbx_strand_id
1 'polypeptide(L)'
;MVNYRTFQISDDLFWGFKVRLNIDLYNNPADIVKEVKEQLKDFLSTHNLQVLKEKVDDKPLHTSSINHIRNSKNGDIIYVCMCSHANHD
;
A
#
# COMPACT_ATOMS: atom_id res chain seq x y z
N MET A 1 -6.92 8.06 20.39
CA MET A 1 -7.21 8.81 19.15
C MET A 1 -6.86 7.90 18.00
N VAL A 2 -7.73 7.71 17.00
CA VAL A 2 -7.48 6.72 15.94
C VAL A 2 -6.27 7.12 15.10
N ASN A 3 -5.32 6.21 14.93
CA ASN A 3 -4.02 6.51 14.35
C ASN A 3 -3.99 6.21 12.86
N TYR A 4 -4.50 7.12 12.05
CA TYR A 4 -4.54 6.94 10.59
C TYR A 4 -3.23 7.36 9.90
N ARG A 5 -2.81 6.60 8.89
CA ARG A 5 -1.76 6.97 7.93
C ARG A 5 -2.24 6.83 6.50
N THR A 6 -1.67 7.63 5.60
CA THR A 6 -1.96 7.58 4.18
C THR A 6 -0.88 6.76 3.48
N PHE A 7 -1.30 5.71 2.79
CA PHE A 7 -0.45 4.88 1.95
C PHE A 7 -0.72 5.22 0.50
N GLN A 8 0.32 5.42 -0.30
CA GLN A 8 0.20 5.67 -1.74
C GLN A 8 1.03 4.67 -2.52
N ILE A 9 0.44 4.09 -3.57
CA ILE A 9 1.17 3.19 -4.45
C ILE A 9 2.12 4.00 -5.34
N SER A 10 3.37 3.54 -5.39
CA SER A 10 4.47 4.06 -6.21
C SER A 10 4.83 3.02 -7.28
N ASP A 11 3.99 2.91 -8.30
CA ASP A 11 4.16 2.01 -9.45
C ASP A 11 3.66 2.70 -10.72
N ASP A 12 4.24 2.37 -11.87
CA ASP A 12 3.91 2.99 -13.15
C ASP A 12 2.41 2.88 -13.52
N LEU A 13 1.76 1.76 -13.17
CA LEU A 13 0.37 1.51 -13.55
C LEU A 13 -0.63 2.02 -12.50
N PHE A 14 -0.20 2.11 -11.24
CA PHE A 14 -1.08 2.34 -10.10
C PHE A 14 -0.71 3.59 -9.30
N TRP A 15 0.18 4.43 -9.86
CA TRP A 15 0.63 5.66 -9.25
C TRP A 15 -0.54 6.54 -8.81
N GLY A 16 -0.48 7.01 -7.57
CA GLY A 16 -1.46 7.95 -7.03
C GLY A 16 -2.69 7.29 -6.41
N PHE A 17 -2.85 5.97 -6.48
CA PHE A 17 -3.84 5.26 -5.67
C PHE A 17 -3.49 5.42 -4.18
N LYS A 18 -4.43 5.90 -3.38
CA LYS A 18 -4.25 6.24 -1.97
C LYS A 18 -5.24 5.50 -1.09
N VAL A 19 -4.74 5.07 0.06
CA VAL A 19 -5.50 4.35 1.07
C VAL A 19 -5.22 4.93 2.44
N ARG A 20 -6.25 5.10 3.27
CA ARG A 20 -6.10 5.62 4.63
C ARG A 20 -6.41 4.52 5.63
N LEU A 21 -5.39 4.04 6.31
CA LEU A 21 -5.48 2.88 7.19
C LEU A 21 -5.21 3.26 8.64
N ASN A 22 -5.94 2.65 9.57
CA ASN A 22 -5.66 2.77 11.00
C ASN A 22 -4.49 1.85 11.35
N ILE A 23 -3.31 2.42 11.57
CA ILE A 23 -2.08 1.64 11.78
C ILE A 23 -2.08 0.87 13.12
N ASP A 24 -2.98 1.21 14.05
CA ASP A 24 -3.14 0.47 15.31
C ASP A 24 -3.72 -0.94 15.10
N LEU A 25 -4.29 -1.22 13.93
CA LEU A 25 -4.82 -2.56 13.58
C LEU A 25 -3.75 -3.51 13.06
N TYR A 26 -2.53 -3.03 12.80
CA TYR A 26 -1.49 -3.79 12.12
C TYR A 26 -0.22 -3.91 12.97
N ASN A 27 0.31 -5.13 13.05
CA ASN A 27 1.53 -5.43 13.81
C ASN A 27 2.77 -5.60 12.94
N ASN A 28 2.60 -5.78 11.63
CA ASN A 28 3.69 -5.91 10.68
C ASN A 28 3.36 -5.17 9.37
N PRO A 29 4.38 -4.80 8.57
CA PRO A 29 4.16 -4.10 7.30
C PRO A 29 3.51 -4.95 6.21
N ALA A 30 3.64 -6.27 6.29
CA ALA A 30 3.08 -7.18 5.29
C ALA A 30 1.54 -7.16 5.32
N ASP A 31 0.93 -7.08 6.50
CA ASP A 31 -0.53 -6.97 6.65
C ASP A 31 -1.04 -5.63 6.07
N ILE A 32 -0.29 -4.55 6.27
CA ILE A 32 -0.61 -3.22 5.68
C ILE A 32 -0.56 -3.30 4.16
N VAL A 33 0.51 -3.90 3.62
CA VAL A 33 0.67 -4.10 2.18
C VAL A 33 -0.46 -4.95 1.59
N LYS A 34 -0.85 -6.01 2.30
CA LYS A 34 -1.96 -6.88 1.91
C LYS A 34 -3.27 -6.08 1.82
N GLU A 35 -3.58 -5.29 2.84
CA GLU A 35 -4.77 -4.42 2.85
C GLU A 35 -4.76 -3.43 1.67
N VAL A 36 -3.62 -2.75 1.42
CA VAL A 36 -3.47 -1.83 0.28
C VAL A 36 -3.72 -2.56 -1.05
N LYS A 37 -3.21 -3.79 -1.18
CA LYS A 37 -3.38 -4.63 -2.37
C LYS A 37 -4.85 -5.02 -2.56
N GLU A 38 -5.53 -5.43 -1.50
CA GLU A 38 -6.95 -5.82 -1.53
C GLU A 38 -7.82 -4.64 -1.93
N GLN A 39 -7.62 -3.47 -1.34
CA GLN A 39 -8.38 -2.27 -1.71
C GLN A 39 -8.11 -1.79 -3.15
N LEU A 40 -6.88 -1.94 -3.65
CA LEU A 40 -6.60 -1.68 -5.07
C LEU A 40 -7.38 -2.65 -5.97
N LYS A 41 -7.36 -3.95 -5.65
CA LYS A 41 -8.09 -4.95 -6.45
C LYS A 41 -9.59 -4.70 -6.46
N ASP A 42 -10.16 -4.32 -5.32
CA ASP A 42 -11.58 -3.99 -5.20
C ASP A 42 -11.93 -2.74 -6.00
N PHE A 43 -11.09 -1.72 -5.96
CA PHE A 43 -11.23 -0.53 -6.80
C PHE A 43 -11.23 -0.90 -8.28
N LEU A 44 -10.24 -1.67 -8.75
CA LEU A 44 -10.13 -2.09 -10.14
C LEU A 44 -11.34 -2.96 -10.56
N SER A 45 -11.78 -3.86 -9.69
CA SER A 45 -12.95 -4.71 -9.91
C SER A 45 -14.23 -3.89 -10.07
N THR A 46 -14.43 -2.88 -9.21
CA THR A 46 -15.61 -2.01 -9.22
C THR A 46 -15.66 -1.12 -10.46
N HIS A 47 -14.51 -0.84 -11.08
CA HIS A 47 -14.40 -0.02 -12.30
C HIS A 47 -14.26 -0.86 -13.57
N ASN A 48 -14.49 -2.17 -13.52
CA ASN A 48 -14.36 -3.09 -14.65
C ASN A 48 -12.95 -3.12 -15.29
N LEU A 49 -11.90 -2.83 -14.50
CA LEU A 49 -10.51 -2.81 -14.93
C LEU A 49 -9.82 -4.17 -14.72
N GLN A 50 -10.46 -5.24 -15.21
CA GLN A 50 -10.04 -6.63 -14.93
C GLN A 50 -8.60 -6.93 -15.37
N VAL A 51 -8.17 -6.43 -16.54
CA VAL A 51 -6.79 -6.61 -17.04
C VAL A 51 -5.76 -5.97 -16.11
N LEU A 52 -6.08 -4.84 -15.47
CA LEU A 52 -5.19 -4.21 -14.49
C LEU A 52 -5.21 -4.98 -13.18
N LYS A 53 -6.36 -5.51 -12.75
CA LYS A 53 -6.48 -6.34 -11.55
C LYS A 53 -5.60 -7.58 -11.62
N GLU A 54 -5.54 -8.23 -12.78
CA GLU A 54 -4.65 -9.39 -13.01
C GLU A 54 -3.17 -9.02 -12.84
N LYS A 55 -2.74 -7.85 -13.33
CA LYS A 55 -1.36 -7.36 -13.16
C LYS A 55 -0.96 -7.05 -11.71
N VAL A 56 -1.92 -6.85 -10.81
CA VAL A 56 -1.64 -6.63 -9.38
C VAL A 56 -1.12 -7.93 -8.74
N ASP A 57 -1.56 -9.09 -9.21
CA ASP A 57 -1.16 -10.37 -8.64
C ASP A 57 0.30 -10.73 -8.90
N ASP A 58 0.83 -10.30 -10.04
CA ASP A 58 2.19 -10.60 -10.48
C ASP A 58 3.28 -9.75 -9.80
N LYS A 59 2.90 -8.72 -9.04
CA LYS A 59 3.85 -7.78 -8.44
C LYS A 59 4.02 -7.99 -6.93
N PRO A 60 5.27 -8.14 -6.43
CA PRO A 60 5.54 -8.02 -5.01
C PRO A 60 5.32 -6.58 -4.56
N LEU A 61 4.78 -6.39 -3.37
CA LEU A 61 4.59 -5.07 -2.79
C LEU A 61 5.47 -4.92 -1.53
N HIS A 62 6.10 -3.77 -1.41
CA HIS A 62 6.98 -3.43 -0.30
C HIS A 62 6.62 -2.05 0.27
N THR A 63 6.76 -1.89 1.57
CA THR A 63 6.60 -0.60 2.26
C THR A 63 7.65 -0.45 3.36
N SER A 64 7.68 0.71 4.01
CA SER A 64 8.60 1.01 5.11
C SER A 64 8.39 0.06 6.31
N SER A 65 9.41 -0.03 7.17
CA SER A 65 9.31 -0.81 8.40
C SER A 65 8.19 -0.31 9.32
N ILE A 66 7.65 -1.20 10.16
CA ILE A 66 6.52 -0.86 11.05
C ILE A 66 6.89 0.27 12.04
N ASN A 67 8.15 0.32 12.47
CA ASN A 67 8.66 1.37 13.35
C ASN A 67 8.67 2.73 12.65
N HIS A 68 9.08 2.78 11.37
CA HIS A 68 9.02 4.00 10.58
C HIS A 68 7.56 4.47 10.42
N ILE A 69 6.65 3.54 10.08
CA ILE A 69 5.22 3.84 9.92
C ILE A 69 4.64 4.42 11.23
N ARG A 70 4.95 3.81 12.38
CA ARG A 70 4.46 4.27 13.69
C ARG A 70 4.99 5.64 14.08
N ASN A 71 6.22 5.96 13.71
CA ASN A 71 6.86 7.24 14.02
C ASN A 71 6.52 8.36 13.02
N SER A 72 5.91 8.03 11.87
CA SER A 72 5.46 9.03 10.89
C SER A 72 4.31 9.90 11.44
N LYS A 73 4.11 11.08 10.85
CA LYS A 73 3.02 12.01 11.20
C LYS A 73 1.75 11.68 10.41
N ASN A 74 0.58 12.11 10.92
CA ASN A 74 -0.71 11.83 10.28
C ASN A 74 -0.83 12.38 8.84
N GLY A 75 -0.06 13.42 8.50
CA GLY A 75 -0.01 14.01 7.16
C GLY A 75 1.01 13.41 6.20
N ASP A 76 1.86 12.49 6.67
CA ASP A 76 2.90 11.90 5.85
C ASP A 76 2.28 10.89 4.87
N ILE A 77 2.79 10.87 3.64
CA ILE A 77 2.47 9.86 2.65
C ILE A 77 3.52 8.76 2.74
N ILE A 78 3.08 7.55 3.05
CA ILE A 78 3.92 6.37 3.10
C ILE A 78 3.80 5.66 1.75
N TYR A 79 4.92 5.55 1.04
CA TYR A 79 4.90 4.92 -0.28
C TYR A 79 4.93 3.40 -0.18
N VAL A 80 4.17 2.76 -1.06
CA VAL A 80 4.15 1.31 -1.27
C VAL A 80 4.67 1.03 -2.67
N CYS A 81 5.86 0.44 -2.80
CA CYS A 81 6.46 0.11 -4.10
C CYS A 81 5.93 -1.24 -4.59
N MET A 82 5.68 -1.37 -5.89
CA MET A 82 5.39 -2.65 -6.55
C MET A 82 6.56 -3.19 -7.37
N CYS A 83 7.78 -2.86 -6.96
CA CYS A 83 9.02 -3.18 -7.67
C CYS A 83 9.62 -4.51 -7.19
N SER A 84 10.17 -5.32 -8.12
CA SER A 84 10.95 -6.53 -7.78
C SER A 84 12.36 -6.24 -7.25
N HIS A 85 12.73 -4.98 -7.06
CA HIS A 85 14.00 -4.63 -6.44
C HIS A 85 13.82 -4.68 -4.91
N ALA A 86 14.47 -5.64 -4.27
CA ALA A 86 14.66 -5.62 -2.83
C ALA A 86 15.25 -4.26 -2.45
N ASN A 87 14.54 -3.46 -1.64
CA ASN A 87 15.06 -2.19 -1.17
C ASN A 87 16.38 -2.44 -0.43
N HIS A 88 17.46 -1.82 -0.91
CA HIS A 88 18.67 -1.62 -0.11
C HIS A 88 18.35 -0.53 0.91
N ASP A 89 18.45 -0.87 2.19
CA ASP A 89 18.40 0.04 3.33
C ASP A 89 19.47 1.14 3.24
#